data_AF-A0AAN4ZZ14-F1
#
_entry.id   AF-A0AAN4ZZ14-F1
#
_cell.length_a   1.000
_cell.length_b   1.000
_cell.length_c   1.000
_cell.angle_alpha   90.00
_cell.angle_beta   90.00
_cell.angle_gamma   90.00
#
_symmetry.space_group_name_H-M   'P 1'
#
loop_
_entity.id
_entity.type
_entity.pdbx_description
1 polymer ?
#
loop_
_entity_poly.entity_id
_entity_poly.type
_entity_poly.pdbx_seq_one_letter_code
_entity_poly.pdbx_strand_id
1 'polypeptide(L)'
;MTETLVRVETGSQDRVRDMVIRINGANPTFDLQTDPIEHQLLVPANELLLDLLDVAASVFAADSSVPRGGATRPEFGAGWRRRMTFSIPVRSPDIWNRPEVTAALVDAVEFLTDDEVAFEFHKGRQSIGPQQYFDFAGDSAHSGQIEDVLLFSGGLDSLSGAVERLTQGPGRIALVTHLSANKIIKHQKLLIEALKKRFPGRILHIPIRATRKGSEAAETTQRSRSFLFASLAYVVARMLGAKRIAFYENGIVSHNLPISTQVIGTMATRTTHPLSLVKLGAFLDTLGGSPIPIENRFAWLTKAEVITRLTENGGADLIKTSISCTQVRDQSVLHTHCGACSQCLDRRFAMLATGLHVHEPDDMYLTDVISGARDAGRSRTIALDWIAHACRLADLSQRDWMDRFGSELLRIVEGLPNLSGTDALQRIIALHQRHSNTVKKALEDAVAKYAPDLVSRSLPVTSLLRLYLNDPPGTPSLPRLARGRYVSAEPSVAAPTLDAGTRDTGIFPLQVAFHNDGKDDLITVRGLGEVRGRSASAAHLLRPAYEEDQKKGLNSDNHTFVPAMSLFLPVHVSKAAVRKCVQRCRDALAEFYRAIEGHDPPRDLLIENKPQRGYRLDPTCKIVDRDQSK
;
A
#
# COMPACT_ATOMS: atom_id res chain seq x y z
N MET A 1 -28.21 1.25 -18.17
CA MET A 1 -26.82 1.61 -17.87
C MET A 1 -26.84 2.44 -16.62
N THR A 2 -26.28 1.91 -15.54
CA THR A 2 -26.21 2.53 -14.21
C THR A 2 -24.81 3.15 -14.08
N GLU A 3 -24.71 4.42 -14.45
CA GLU A 3 -23.47 5.17 -14.31
C GLU A 3 -23.48 5.88 -12.95
N THR A 4 -22.45 5.67 -12.15
CA THR A 4 -22.23 6.46 -10.92
C THR A 4 -21.44 7.70 -11.29
N LEU A 5 -21.94 8.87 -10.88
CA LEU A 5 -21.23 10.14 -11.02
C LEU A 5 -20.54 10.45 -9.70
N VAL A 6 -19.26 10.81 -9.75
CA VAL A 6 -18.48 11.22 -8.59
C VAL A 6 -17.86 12.57 -8.86
N ARG A 7 -18.24 13.55 -8.05
CA ARG A 7 -17.60 14.87 -8.02
C ARG A 7 -16.53 14.87 -6.94
N VAL A 8 -15.30 15.20 -7.28
CA VAL A 8 -14.17 15.23 -6.35
C VAL A 8 -13.58 16.62 -6.26
N GLU A 9 -13.46 17.13 -5.04
CA GLU A 9 -12.84 18.41 -4.72
C GLU A 9 -11.56 18.14 -3.91
N THR A 10 -10.44 18.71 -4.36
CA THR A 10 -9.13 18.52 -3.73
C THR A 10 -8.64 19.82 -3.14
N GLY A 11 -8.21 19.80 -1.87
CA GLY A 11 -7.88 20.99 -1.09
C GLY A 11 -6.67 21.80 -1.56
N SER A 12 -5.95 21.39 -2.62
CA SER A 12 -4.75 22.08 -3.07
C SER A 12 -4.95 23.11 -4.18
N GLN A 13 -6.04 23.12 -4.98
CA GLN A 13 -6.24 24.15 -6.03
C GLN A 13 -7.70 24.29 -6.55
N ASP A 14 -8.76 24.10 -5.74
CA ASP A 14 -10.17 24.21 -6.22
C ASP A 14 -10.46 23.46 -7.55
N ARG A 15 -9.70 22.40 -7.84
CA ARG A 15 -9.88 21.62 -9.06
C ARG A 15 -10.97 20.61 -8.79
N VAL A 16 -12.19 20.97 -9.20
CA VAL A 16 -13.32 20.05 -9.28
C VAL A 16 -13.02 19.06 -10.40
N ARG A 17 -13.08 17.77 -10.10
CA ARG A 17 -12.96 16.70 -11.07
C ARG A 17 -14.19 15.82 -11.02
N ASP A 18 -14.90 15.77 -12.13
CA ASP A 18 -15.98 14.82 -12.32
C ASP A 18 -15.45 13.51 -12.89
N MET A 19 -16.02 12.42 -12.41
CA MET A 19 -15.66 11.06 -12.79
C MET A 19 -16.92 10.24 -12.98
N VAL A 20 -16.91 9.41 -14.03
CA VAL A 20 -17.97 8.44 -14.29
C VAL A 20 -17.45 7.05 -13.99
N ILE A 21 -18.14 6.35 -13.08
CA ILE A 21 -17.86 4.96 -12.74
C ILE A 21 -18.93 4.08 -13.41
N ARG A 22 -18.47 3.19 -14.29
CA ARG A 22 -19.26 2.16 -14.96
C ARG A 22 -18.79 0.80 -14.47
N ILE A 23 -19.62 0.14 -13.68
CA ILE A 23 -19.36 -1.21 -13.17
C ILE A 23 -19.85 -2.20 -14.21
N ASN A 24 -18.95 -3.06 -14.70
CA ASN A 24 -19.24 -4.11 -15.69
C ASN A 24 -19.89 -3.57 -16.99
N GLY A 25 -20.45 -4.46 -17.82
CA GLY A 25 -21.15 -4.09 -19.06
C GLY A 25 -20.24 -3.85 -20.27
N ALA A 26 -20.73 -3.12 -21.27
CA ALA A 26 -20.07 -2.96 -22.57
C ALA A 26 -18.86 -1.99 -22.56
N ASN A 27 -18.81 -1.04 -21.63
CA ASN A 27 -17.71 -0.08 -21.51
C ASN A 27 -17.35 0.22 -20.04
N PRO A 28 -16.93 -0.79 -19.26
CA PRO A 28 -16.66 -0.64 -17.85
C PRO A 28 -15.45 0.25 -17.60
N THR A 29 -15.53 1.13 -16.61
CA THR A 29 -14.34 1.76 -16.00
C THR A 29 -13.87 0.97 -14.78
N PHE A 30 -14.73 0.10 -14.25
CA PHE A 30 -14.45 -0.82 -13.16
C PHE A 30 -15.10 -2.19 -13.44
N ASP A 31 -14.37 -3.26 -13.12
CA ASP A 31 -14.79 -4.65 -13.32
C ASP A 31 -14.92 -5.30 -11.94
N LEU A 32 -16.16 -5.64 -11.58
CA LEU A 32 -16.55 -6.32 -10.36
C LEU A 32 -17.18 -7.66 -10.75
N GLN A 33 -16.36 -8.71 -10.81
CA GLN A 33 -16.80 -10.03 -11.23
C GLN A 33 -17.42 -10.76 -10.03
N THR A 34 -18.74 -10.63 -9.89
CA THR A 34 -19.56 -11.27 -8.84
C THR A 34 -20.19 -12.57 -9.30
N ASP A 35 -20.08 -12.93 -10.59
CA ASP A 35 -20.56 -14.19 -11.15
C ASP A 35 -20.14 -15.41 -10.31
N PRO A 36 -18.91 -15.49 -9.74
CA PRO A 36 -18.54 -16.61 -8.87
C PRO A 36 -19.42 -16.76 -7.62
N ILE A 37 -20.03 -15.68 -7.12
CA ILE A 37 -20.98 -15.73 -6.00
C ILE A 37 -22.27 -16.40 -6.48
N GLU A 38 -22.88 -15.89 -7.54
CA GLU A 38 -24.18 -16.38 -8.04
C GLU A 38 -24.07 -17.81 -8.61
N HIS A 39 -23.02 -18.09 -9.40
CA HIS A 39 -22.80 -19.42 -9.98
C HIS A 39 -22.49 -20.50 -8.93
N GLN A 40 -21.74 -20.17 -7.87
CA GLN A 40 -21.41 -21.16 -6.85
C GLN A 40 -22.54 -21.36 -5.85
N LEU A 41 -23.30 -20.30 -5.55
CA LEU A 41 -24.39 -20.37 -4.58
C LEU A 41 -25.72 -20.81 -5.22
N LEU A 42 -25.84 -20.78 -6.55
CA LEU A 42 -27.03 -21.17 -7.31
C LEU A 42 -28.31 -20.43 -6.88
N VAL A 43 -28.15 -19.26 -6.26
CA VAL A 43 -29.23 -18.39 -5.79
C VAL A 43 -28.89 -16.97 -6.23
N PRO A 44 -29.83 -16.22 -6.85
CA PRO A 44 -29.59 -14.83 -7.20
C PRO A 44 -29.54 -13.97 -5.94
N ALA A 45 -28.61 -13.01 -5.91
CA ALA A 45 -28.62 -11.98 -4.87
C ALA A 45 -29.86 -11.08 -5.04
N ASN A 46 -30.47 -10.68 -3.92
CA ASN A 46 -31.60 -9.74 -3.99
C ASN A 46 -31.13 -8.34 -4.40
N GLU A 47 -32.07 -7.48 -4.80
CA GLU A 47 -31.78 -6.13 -5.30
C GLU A 47 -30.93 -5.29 -4.32
N LEU A 48 -31.20 -5.39 -3.02
CA LEU A 48 -30.48 -4.63 -1.98
C LEU A 48 -29.02 -5.08 -1.83
N LEU A 49 -28.77 -6.39 -1.90
CA LEU A 49 -27.41 -6.94 -1.84
C LEU A 49 -26.61 -6.56 -3.10
N LEU A 50 -27.26 -6.55 -4.28
CA LEU A 50 -26.62 -6.08 -5.51
C LEU A 50 -26.28 -4.58 -5.43
N ASP A 51 -27.20 -3.76 -4.89
CA ASP A 51 -26.92 -2.34 -4.67
C ASP A 51 -25.73 -2.13 -3.72
N LEU A 52 -25.60 -2.92 -2.66
CA LEU A 52 -24.48 -2.84 -1.73
C LEU A 52 -23.14 -3.07 -2.43
N LEU A 53 -23.08 -4.01 -3.37
CA LEU A 53 -21.89 -4.28 -4.17
C LEU A 53 -21.57 -3.11 -5.10
N ASP A 54 -22.59 -2.54 -5.76
CA ASP A 54 -22.44 -1.39 -6.65
C ASP A 54 -21.94 -0.14 -5.88
N VAL A 55 -22.47 0.11 -4.68
CA VAL A 55 -22.04 1.20 -3.79
C VAL A 55 -20.59 1.00 -3.35
N ALA A 56 -20.25 -0.19 -2.85
CA ALA A 56 -18.92 -0.47 -2.35
C ALA A 56 -17.84 -0.44 -3.45
N ALA A 57 -18.18 -0.95 -4.64
CA ALA A 57 -17.30 -0.86 -5.81
C ALA A 57 -17.14 0.58 -6.31
N SER A 58 -18.21 1.40 -6.26
CA SER A 58 -18.14 2.82 -6.61
C SER A 58 -17.18 3.58 -5.68
N VAL A 59 -17.30 3.38 -4.37
CA VAL A 59 -16.40 4.00 -3.38
C VAL A 59 -14.94 3.54 -3.58
N PHE A 60 -14.72 2.25 -3.84
CA PHE A 60 -13.37 1.72 -4.07
C PHE A 60 -12.75 2.20 -5.39
N ALA A 61 -13.55 2.26 -6.46
CA ALA A 61 -13.13 2.80 -7.75
C ALA A 61 -12.80 4.30 -7.65
N ALA A 62 -13.58 5.07 -6.88
CA ALA A 62 -13.30 6.48 -6.65
C ALA A 62 -12.03 6.72 -5.82
N ASP A 63 -11.88 6.02 -4.70
CA ASP A 63 -10.71 6.14 -3.81
C ASP A 63 -9.41 5.89 -4.58
N SER A 64 -9.40 4.89 -5.46
CA SER A 64 -8.24 4.48 -6.26
C SER A 64 -7.96 5.34 -7.50
N SER A 65 -8.82 6.31 -7.80
CA SER A 65 -8.76 7.16 -9.01
C SER A 65 -8.16 8.55 -8.78
N VAL A 66 -8.16 9.05 -7.54
CA VAL A 66 -7.69 10.40 -7.20
C VAL A 66 -6.52 10.33 -6.23
N PRO A 67 -5.32 10.83 -6.55
CA PRO A 67 -4.15 10.70 -5.67
C PRO A 67 -4.27 11.56 -4.41
N ARG A 68 -3.71 11.08 -3.30
CA ARG A 68 -3.61 11.74 -1.98
C ARG A 68 -2.33 12.56 -1.82
N GLY A 69 -1.89 13.24 -2.88
CA GLY A 69 -0.62 14.00 -2.90
C GLY A 69 0.65 13.16 -3.12
N GLY A 70 0.53 11.86 -3.41
CA GLY A 70 1.67 11.01 -3.76
C GLY A 70 2.62 10.71 -2.59
N ALA A 71 3.83 10.21 -2.91
CA ALA A 71 4.78 9.74 -1.89
C ALA A 71 5.45 10.88 -1.11
N THR A 72 5.64 12.03 -1.75
CA THR A 72 6.29 13.22 -1.17
C THR A 72 5.35 14.09 -0.36
N ARG A 73 4.03 13.95 -0.57
CA ARG A 73 2.96 14.63 0.17
C ARG A 73 3.26 16.14 0.33
N PRO A 74 3.35 16.87 -0.80
CA PRO A 74 3.62 18.31 -0.76
C PRO A 74 2.55 19.03 0.07
N GLU A 75 2.86 20.25 0.51
CA GLU A 75 1.94 21.11 1.27
C GLU A 75 1.37 20.42 2.52
N PHE A 76 2.24 19.72 3.27
CA PHE A 76 1.89 19.00 4.50
C PHE A 76 0.74 17.98 4.33
N GLY A 77 0.57 17.44 3.11
CA GLY A 77 -0.49 16.48 2.82
C GLY A 77 -1.86 17.12 2.62
N ALA A 78 -1.94 18.37 2.14
CA ALA A 78 -3.20 19.03 1.77
C ALA A 78 -4.10 18.18 0.86
N GLY A 79 -3.50 17.36 -0.02
CA GLY A 79 -4.22 16.41 -0.87
C GLY A 79 -4.66 15.11 -0.18
N TRP A 80 -4.32 14.89 1.10
CA TRP A 80 -4.62 13.65 1.81
C TRP A 80 -6.12 13.46 2.03
N ARG A 81 -6.80 14.53 2.45
CA ARG A 81 -8.25 14.58 2.63
C ARG A 81 -8.88 15.14 1.37
N ARG A 82 -9.85 14.43 0.82
CA ARG A 82 -10.59 14.84 -0.37
C ARG A 82 -12.05 14.95 0.01
N ARG A 83 -12.80 15.77 -0.72
CA ARG A 83 -14.26 15.78 -0.63
C ARG A 83 -14.83 15.06 -1.84
N MET A 84 -15.70 14.07 -1.63
CA MET A 84 -16.32 13.28 -2.70
C MET A 84 -17.83 13.24 -2.55
N THR A 85 -18.54 13.66 -3.60
CA THR A 85 -20.00 13.51 -3.69
C THR A 85 -20.33 12.43 -4.70
N PHE A 86 -21.02 11.39 -4.25
CA PHE A 86 -21.40 10.24 -5.05
C PHE A 86 -22.89 10.32 -5.41
N SER A 87 -23.20 10.34 -6.71
CA SER A 87 -24.56 10.14 -7.21
C SER A 87 -24.66 8.73 -7.78
N ILE A 88 -25.31 7.82 -7.04
CA ILE A 88 -25.32 6.38 -7.33
C ILE A 88 -26.73 5.92 -7.71
N PRO A 89 -26.92 5.33 -8.90
CA PRO A 89 -28.17 4.68 -9.25
C PRO A 89 -28.31 3.35 -8.48
N VAL A 90 -29.41 3.20 -7.73
CA VAL A 90 -29.72 1.99 -6.94
C VAL A 90 -31.09 1.42 -7.31
N ARG A 91 -31.28 0.13 -7.04
CA ARG A 91 -32.55 -0.58 -7.25
C ARG A 91 -33.54 -0.26 -6.14
N SER A 92 -33.10 -0.12 -4.89
CA SER A 92 -33.96 0.13 -3.72
C SER A 92 -33.73 1.52 -3.07
N PRO A 93 -34.05 2.64 -3.75
CA PRO A 93 -33.76 3.99 -3.24
C PRO A 93 -34.45 4.31 -1.92
N ASP A 94 -35.63 3.74 -1.64
CA ASP A 94 -36.36 3.96 -0.38
C ASP A 94 -35.64 3.40 0.86
N ILE A 95 -34.70 2.48 0.67
CA ILE A 95 -33.84 1.96 1.74
C ILE A 95 -32.57 2.82 1.82
N TRP A 96 -31.90 3.05 0.70
CA TRP A 96 -30.64 3.79 0.67
C TRP A 96 -30.76 5.25 1.10
N ASN A 97 -31.88 5.91 0.79
CA ASN A 97 -32.14 7.30 1.20
C ASN A 97 -32.67 7.45 2.63
N ARG A 98 -32.77 6.36 3.41
CA ARG A 98 -33.11 6.47 4.82
C ARG A 98 -31.98 7.20 5.56
N PRO A 99 -32.29 8.19 6.43
CA PRO A 99 -31.28 8.97 7.14
C PRO A 99 -30.28 8.09 7.90
N GLU A 100 -30.76 7.03 8.56
CA GLU A 100 -29.93 6.11 9.34
C GLU A 100 -28.96 5.29 8.48
N VAL A 101 -29.39 4.86 7.28
CA VAL A 101 -28.54 4.10 6.35
C VAL A 101 -27.45 5.00 5.77
N THR A 102 -27.82 6.19 5.31
CA THR A 102 -26.88 7.15 4.73
C THR A 102 -25.88 7.64 5.78
N ALA A 103 -26.34 7.98 6.99
CA ALA A 103 -25.46 8.45 8.06
C ALA A 103 -24.45 7.37 8.48
N ALA A 104 -24.88 6.11 8.62
CA ALA A 104 -23.97 5.02 8.97
C ALA A 104 -22.97 4.71 7.85
N LEU A 105 -23.39 4.81 6.58
CA LEU A 105 -22.49 4.66 5.42
C LEU A 105 -21.41 5.74 5.40
N VAL A 106 -21.80 7.01 5.57
CA VAL A 106 -20.87 8.14 5.64
C VAL A 106 -19.88 7.92 6.77
N ASP A 107 -20.35 7.68 7.99
CA ASP A 107 -19.50 7.48 9.17
C ASP A 107 -18.47 6.34 8.96
N ALA A 108 -18.88 5.22 8.37
CA ALA A 108 -17.98 4.11 8.08
C ALA A 108 -16.94 4.46 7.00
N VAL A 109 -17.34 5.11 5.91
CA VAL A 109 -16.45 5.44 4.80
C VAL A 109 -15.47 6.56 5.18
N GLU A 110 -15.92 7.61 5.84
CA GLU A 110 -15.06 8.71 6.31
C GLU A 110 -14.03 8.19 7.31
N PHE A 111 -14.44 7.31 8.25
CA PHE A 111 -13.50 6.73 9.20
C PHE A 111 -12.40 5.90 8.51
N LEU A 112 -12.75 5.12 7.49
CA LEU A 112 -11.79 4.29 6.75
C LEU A 112 -10.82 5.11 5.90
N THR A 113 -11.29 6.24 5.35
CA THR A 113 -10.59 6.96 4.29
C THR A 113 -9.98 8.29 4.72
N ASP A 114 -10.49 8.95 5.76
CA ASP A 114 -10.23 10.36 6.12
C ASP A 114 -10.69 11.36 5.04
N ASP A 115 -11.46 10.90 4.05
CA ASP A 115 -12.14 11.78 3.10
C ASP A 115 -13.46 12.25 3.71
N GLU A 116 -13.96 13.39 3.22
CA GLU A 116 -15.33 13.84 3.45
C GLU A 116 -16.21 13.30 2.32
N VAL A 117 -17.28 12.58 2.65
CA VAL A 117 -18.13 11.94 1.62
C VAL A 117 -19.61 12.28 1.78
N ALA A 118 -20.28 12.44 0.64
CA ALA A 118 -21.73 12.58 0.56
C ALA A 118 -22.30 11.61 -0.47
N PHE A 119 -23.49 11.07 -0.21
CA PHE A 119 -24.17 10.11 -1.08
C PHE A 119 -25.56 10.60 -1.47
N GLU A 120 -25.86 10.53 -2.75
CA GLU A 120 -27.17 10.81 -3.33
C GLU A 120 -27.63 9.57 -4.11
N PHE A 121 -28.68 8.91 -3.64
CA PHE A 121 -29.19 7.70 -4.25
C PHE A 121 -30.45 7.98 -5.07
N HIS A 122 -30.45 7.53 -6.31
CA HIS A 122 -31.58 7.69 -7.23
C HIS A 122 -31.96 6.36 -7.87
N LYS A 123 -33.21 6.23 -8.33
CA LYS A 123 -33.68 4.99 -8.95
C LYS A 123 -32.92 4.72 -10.26
N GLY A 124 -32.16 3.63 -10.30
CA GLY A 124 -31.48 3.17 -11.50
C GLY A 124 -32.42 2.50 -12.50
N ARG A 125 -32.02 2.46 -13.79
CA ARG A 125 -32.67 1.58 -14.78
C ARG A 125 -32.28 0.14 -14.50
N GLN A 126 -33.27 -0.75 -14.32
CA GLN A 126 -33.01 -2.19 -14.21
C GLN A 126 -32.19 -2.67 -15.41
N SER A 127 -31.05 -3.29 -15.14
CA SER A 127 -30.33 -4.07 -16.14
C SER A 127 -31.06 -5.39 -16.31
N ILE A 128 -31.74 -5.58 -17.45
CA ILE A 128 -32.26 -6.88 -17.84
C ILE A 128 -31.12 -7.64 -18.52
N GLY A 129 -30.56 -8.66 -17.86
CA GLY A 129 -29.75 -9.70 -18.51
C GLY A 129 -28.79 -10.48 -17.59
N PRO A 130 -28.62 -11.81 -17.78
CA PRO A 130 -29.64 -12.82 -18.08
C PRO A 130 -30.21 -13.43 -16.78
N GLN A 131 -31.54 -13.45 -16.66
CA GLN A 131 -32.24 -14.48 -15.91
C GLN A 131 -32.28 -15.74 -16.78
N GLN A 132 -31.55 -16.77 -16.36
CA GLN A 132 -31.87 -18.19 -16.58
C GLN A 132 -30.78 -19.02 -15.87
N TYR A 133 -30.86 -19.07 -14.54
CA TYR A 133 -30.40 -20.29 -13.87
C TYR A 133 -31.60 -21.22 -13.94
N PHE A 134 -31.44 -22.32 -14.69
CA PHE A 134 -32.42 -23.39 -14.74
C PHE A 134 -32.91 -23.68 -13.32
N ASP A 135 -34.24 -23.75 -13.15
CA ASP A 135 -34.89 -24.25 -11.94
C ASP A 135 -34.41 -25.69 -11.70
N PHE A 136 -33.26 -25.82 -11.07
CA PHE A 136 -32.90 -27.01 -10.32
C PHE A 136 -33.25 -26.71 -8.87
N ALA A 137 -34.56 -26.76 -8.59
CA ALA A 137 -35.01 -27.36 -7.34
C ALA A 137 -34.58 -28.83 -7.36
N GLY A 138 -33.29 -29.07 -7.18
CA GLY A 138 -32.64 -30.36 -7.35
C GLY A 138 -31.40 -30.39 -6.48
N ASP A 139 -31.60 -30.93 -5.28
CA ASP A 139 -30.61 -31.26 -4.26
C ASP A 139 -29.59 -30.16 -3.91
N SER A 140 -29.84 -29.54 -2.76
CA SER A 140 -28.89 -28.77 -1.95
C SER A 140 -27.48 -29.40 -1.94
N ALA A 141 -26.65 -29.04 -2.93
CA ALA A 141 -25.26 -29.49 -3.06
C ALA A 141 -24.31 -28.85 -2.02
N HIS A 142 -24.87 -28.06 -1.10
CA HIS A 142 -24.22 -27.55 0.10
C HIS A 142 -24.96 -28.03 1.35
N SER A 143 -25.17 -29.35 1.46
CA SER A 143 -25.86 -30.05 2.56
C SER A 143 -25.19 -29.96 3.95
N GLY A 144 -24.26 -29.02 4.15
CA GLY A 144 -23.74 -28.64 5.46
C GLY A 144 -23.74 -27.12 5.60
N GLN A 145 -24.43 -26.60 6.62
CA GLN A 145 -24.55 -25.18 6.93
C GLN A 145 -23.16 -24.54 7.05
N ILE A 146 -22.83 -23.58 6.16
CA ILE A 146 -21.62 -22.78 6.28
C ILE A 146 -21.88 -21.76 7.39
N GLU A 147 -21.18 -21.89 8.51
CA GLU A 147 -21.41 -21.01 9.67
C GLU A 147 -20.59 -19.72 9.60
N ASP A 148 -19.42 -19.77 8.95
CA ASP A 148 -18.46 -18.66 8.97
C ASP A 148 -18.00 -18.29 7.55
N VAL A 149 -18.09 -17.01 7.24
CA VAL A 149 -17.49 -16.39 6.06
C VAL A 149 -16.19 -15.72 6.46
N LEU A 150 -15.08 -16.17 5.89
CA LEU A 150 -13.73 -15.74 6.19
C LEU A 150 -13.18 -14.92 5.04
N LEU A 151 -12.73 -13.71 5.32
CA LEU A 151 -11.98 -12.92 4.34
C LEU A 151 -10.54 -13.44 4.26
N PHE A 152 -10.15 -13.87 3.06
CA PHE A 152 -8.90 -14.58 2.82
C PHE A 152 -7.99 -13.81 1.88
N SER A 153 -6.92 -13.22 2.41
CA SER A 153 -5.95 -12.46 1.60
C SER A 153 -4.85 -13.34 1.01
N GLY A 154 -4.61 -14.52 1.59
CA GLY A 154 -3.44 -15.36 1.31
C GLY A 154 -2.19 -14.93 2.08
N GLY A 155 -2.32 -13.97 3.00
CA GLY A 155 -1.29 -13.62 3.98
C GLY A 155 -1.30 -14.57 5.18
N LEU A 156 -0.22 -14.51 5.96
CA LEU A 156 0.05 -15.42 7.08
C LEU A 156 -1.10 -15.46 8.11
N ASP A 157 -1.70 -14.31 8.41
CA ASP A 157 -2.73 -14.19 9.44
C ASP A 157 -4.05 -14.80 8.97
N SER A 158 -4.48 -14.46 7.75
CA SER A 158 -5.66 -15.08 7.13
C SER A 158 -5.51 -16.59 6.93
N LEU A 159 -4.28 -17.06 6.66
CA LEU A 159 -3.96 -18.48 6.58
C LEU A 159 -4.06 -19.16 7.95
N SER A 160 -3.43 -18.58 8.97
CA SER A 160 -3.50 -19.06 10.36
C SER A 160 -4.94 -19.16 10.84
N GLY A 161 -5.76 -18.13 10.58
CA GLY A 161 -7.18 -18.12 10.91
C GLY A 161 -7.99 -19.21 10.23
N ALA A 162 -7.76 -19.42 8.93
CA ALA A 162 -8.43 -20.49 8.18
C ALA A 162 -8.05 -21.88 8.70
N VAL A 163 -6.75 -22.13 8.95
CA VAL A 163 -6.25 -23.41 9.48
C VAL A 163 -6.77 -23.66 10.89
N GLU A 164 -6.70 -22.66 11.78
CA GLU A 164 -7.24 -22.75 13.13
C GLU A 164 -8.73 -23.09 13.10
N ARG A 165 -9.52 -22.35 12.30
CA ARG A 165 -10.97 -22.57 12.21
C ARG A 165 -11.34 -23.95 11.66
N LEU A 166 -10.60 -24.44 10.66
CA LEU A 166 -10.82 -25.76 10.07
C LEU A 166 -10.37 -26.90 10.99
N THR A 167 -9.40 -26.65 11.86
CA THR A 167 -8.96 -27.62 12.87
C THR A 167 -9.95 -27.71 14.04
N GLN A 168 -10.61 -26.59 14.37
CA GLN A 168 -11.63 -26.51 15.41
C GLN A 168 -12.99 -27.07 14.94
N GLY A 169 -13.18 -28.37 15.11
CA GLY A 169 -14.45 -29.07 14.85
C GLY A 169 -14.74 -29.34 13.37
N PRO A 170 -15.91 -29.92 13.00
CA PRO A 170 -16.22 -30.40 11.65
C PRO A 170 -16.86 -29.37 10.71
N GLY A 171 -17.11 -28.13 11.15
CA GLY A 171 -17.87 -27.13 10.39
C GLY A 171 -17.27 -26.75 9.02
N ARG A 172 -18.12 -26.27 8.10
CA ARG A 172 -17.70 -25.77 6.78
C ARG A 172 -17.51 -24.25 6.84
N ILE A 173 -16.57 -23.73 6.05
CA ILE A 173 -16.31 -22.29 5.93
C ILE A 173 -16.40 -21.84 4.48
N ALA A 174 -16.74 -20.55 4.27
CA ALA A 174 -16.56 -19.88 2.99
C ALA A 174 -15.32 -18.98 3.05
N LEU A 175 -14.39 -19.12 2.11
CA LEU A 175 -13.23 -18.24 1.93
C LEU A 175 -13.51 -17.25 0.81
N VAL A 176 -13.66 -15.97 1.15
CA VAL A 176 -13.86 -14.87 0.21
C VAL A 176 -12.52 -14.23 -0.11
N THR A 177 -12.04 -14.36 -1.36
CA THR A 177 -10.69 -13.97 -1.76
C THR A 177 -10.72 -12.93 -2.87
N HIS A 178 -10.06 -11.78 -2.64
CA HIS A 178 -9.87 -10.79 -3.71
C HIS A 178 -8.63 -11.09 -4.56
N LEU A 179 -8.86 -11.34 -5.85
CA LEU A 179 -7.87 -11.59 -6.88
C LEU A 179 -7.29 -10.28 -7.45
N SER A 180 -6.56 -9.56 -6.59
CA SER A 180 -6.08 -8.19 -6.90
C SER A 180 -4.88 -8.10 -7.87
N ALA A 181 -4.00 -9.12 -7.91
CA ALA A 181 -2.81 -9.11 -8.73
C ALA A 181 -2.31 -10.51 -9.06
N ASN A 182 -1.88 -10.74 -10.31
CA ASN A 182 -1.43 -12.08 -10.78
C ASN A 182 -0.32 -12.70 -9.91
N LYS A 183 0.61 -11.89 -9.42
CA LYS A 183 1.68 -12.35 -8.50
C LYS A 183 1.13 -12.95 -7.21
N ILE A 184 0.04 -12.41 -6.68
CA ILE A 184 -0.61 -12.88 -5.44
C ILE A 184 -1.59 -14.03 -5.73
N ILE A 185 -2.33 -13.96 -6.83
CA ILE A 185 -3.36 -14.94 -7.22
C ILE A 185 -2.77 -16.36 -7.28
N LYS A 186 -1.55 -16.53 -7.80
CA LYS A 186 -0.88 -17.83 -7.85
C LYS A 186 -0.75 -18.45 -6.45
N HIS A 187 -0.29 -17.66 -5.48
CA HIS A 187 -0.08 -18.10 -4.11
C HIS A 187 -1.40 -18.36 -3.37
N GLN A 188 -2.41 -17.50 -3.57
CA GLN A 188 -3.76 -17.73 -3.06
C GLN A 188 -4.32 -19.07 -3.56
N LYS A 189 -4.20 -19.37 -4.86
CA LYS A 189 -4.64 -20.66 -5.43
C LYS A 189 -3.90 -21.84 -4.80
N LEU A 190 -2.58 -21.76 -4.66
CA LEU A 190 -1.79 -22.82 -4.03
C LEU A 190 -2.21 -23.07 -2.57
N LEU A 191 -2.46 -22.01 -1.81
CA LEU A 191 -2.95 -22.13 -0.43
C LEU A 191 -4.35 -22.75 -0.39
N ILE A 192 -5.28 -22.31 -1.24
CA ILE A 192 -6.64 -22.86 -1.30
C ILE A 192 -6.61 -24.35 -1.64
N GLU A 193 -5.81 -24.76 -2.62
CA GLU A 193 -5.69 -26.18 -2.98
C GLU A 193 -5.07 -27.02 -1.85
N ALA A 194 -4.05 -26.48 -1.16
CA ALA A 194 -3.47 -27.14 0.01
C ALA A 194 -4.49 -27.28 1.15
N LEU A 195 -5.26 -26.23 1.43
CA LEU A 195 -6.31 -26.25 2.44
C LEU A 195 -7.44 -27.22 2.07
N LYS A 196 -7.89 -27.25 0.80
CA LYS A 196 -8.90 -28.20 0.32
C LYS A 196 -8.42 -29.65 0.42
N LYS A 197 -7.16 -29.92 0.09
CA LYS A 197 -6.55 -31.25 0.24
C LYS A 197 -6.52 -31.68 1.70
N ARG A 198 -6.20 -30.76 2.62
CA ARG A 198 -6.10 -31.03 4.05
C ARG A 198 -7.46 -31.14 4.76
N PHE A 199 -8.46 -30.40 4.28
CA PHE A 199 -9.81 -30.38 4.83
C PHE A 199 -10.86 -30.64 3.72
N PRO A 200 -10.93 -31.87 3.18
CA PRO A 200 -11.80 -32.20 2.04
C PRO A 200 -13.27 -31.88 2.33
N GLY A 201 -13.96 -31.25 1.37
CA GLY A 201 -15.39 -30.93 1.46
C GLY A 201 -15.77 -29.78 2.41
N ARG A 202 -14.80 -29.20 3.14
CA ARG A 202 -15.06 -28.21 4.20
C ARG A 202 -14.90 -26.75 3.79
N ILE A 203 -14.45 -26.50 2.57
CA ILE A 203 -14.13 -25.16 2.08
C ILE A 203 -14.93 -24.86 0.82
N LEU A 204 -15.77 -23.83 0.90
CA LEU A 204 -16.29 -23.13 -0.26
C LEU A 204 -15.36 -21.94 -0.57
N HIS A 205 -14.77 -21.88 -1.75
CA HIS A 205 -13.86 -20.78 -2.12
C HIS A 205 -14.52 -19.87 -3.15
N ILE A 206 -14.71 -18.61 -2.77
CA ILE A 206 -15.36 -17.57 -3.57
C ILE A 206 -14.28 -16.56 -4.00
N PRO A 207 -13.66 -16.76 -5.19
CA PRO A 207 -12.74 -15.81 -5.75
C PRO A 207 -13.48 -14.64 -6.39
N ILE A 208 -13.04 -13.42 -6.09
CA ILE A 208 -13.69 -12.20 -6.59
C ILE A 208 -12.63 -11.33 -7.24
N ARG A 209 -12.93 -10.77 -8.41
CA ARG A 209 -12.07 -9.80 -9.08
C ARG A 209 -12.74 -8.43 -9.02
N ALA A 210 -12.05 -7.46 -8.42
CA ALA A 210 -12.50 -6.07 -8.34
C ALA A 210 -11.37 -5.16 -8.83
N THR A 211 -11.37 -4.83 -10.12
CA THR A 211 -10.23 -4.19 -10.79
C THR A 211 -10.66 -3.05 -11.70
N ARG A 212 -9.87 -1.97 -11.73
CA ARG A 212 -10.07 -0.87 -12.69
C ARG A 212 -9.79 -1.32 -14.13
N LYS A 213 -10.46 -0.71 -15.09
CA LYS A 213 -10.20 -0.88 -16.54
C LYS A 213 -9.58 0.39 -17.12
N GLY A 214 -8.77 0.25 -18.15
CA GLY A 214 -8.19 1.35 -18.93
C GLY A 214 -6.93 2.01 -18.35
N SER A 215 -6.81 2.16 -17.03
CA SER A 215 -5.64 2.81 -16.40
C SER A 215 -5.25 2.18 -15.07
N GLU A 216 -3.96 2.25 -14.71
CA GLU A 216 -3.51 1.90 -13.36
C GLU A 216 -4.13 2.80 -12.28
N ALA A 217 -4.17 2.29 -11.05
CA ALA A 217 -4.58 3.05 -9.88
C ALA A 217 -3.67 4.27 -9.69
N ALA A 218 -4.27 5.46 -9.69
CA ALA A 218 -3.55 6.71 -9.39
C ALA A 218 -3.29 6.84 -7.89
N GLU A 219 -4.22 6.32 -7.07
CA GLU A 219 -4.05 6.16 -5.63
C GLU A 219 -3.84 4.70 -5.27
N THR A 220 -2.75 4.41 -4.58
CA THR A 220 -2.28 3.06 -4.27
C THR A 220 -2.47 2.68 -2.81
N THR A 221 -2.94 3.60 -1.96
CA THR A 221 -3.18 3.38 -0.53
C THR A 221 -4.37 2.46 -0.22
N GLN A 222 -5.32 2.34 -1.16
CA GLN A 222 -6.49 1.44 -1.08
C GLN A 222 -7.27 1.55 0.25
N ARG A 223 -7.62 2.77 0.68
CA ARG A 223 -8.18 3.01 2.02
C ARG A 223 -9.59 2.46 2.20
N SER A 224 -10.39 2.48 1.13
CA SER A 224 -11.75 1.93 1.15
C SER A 224 -11.81 0.42 0.83
N ARG A 225 -10.68 -0.28 0.68
CA ARG A 225 -10.67 -1.71 0.30
C ARG A 225 -11.37 -2.61 1.33
N SER A 226 -11.26 -2.30 2.62
CA SER A 226 -11.96 -3.05 3.67
C SER A 226 -13.48 -2.93 3.57
N PHE A 227 -14.00 -1.76 3.13
CA PHE A 227 -15.44 -1.59 2.91
C PHE A 227 -15.93 -2.52 1.80
N LEU A 228 -15.25 -2.53 0.65
CA LEU A 228 -15.57 -3.48 -0.43
C LEU A 228 -15.54 -4.94 0.05
N PHE A 229 -14.56 -5.31 0.87
CA PHE A 229 -14.42 -6.68 1.36
C PHE A 229 -15.49 -7.08 2.37
N ALA A 230 -15.80 -6.19 3.32
CA ALA A 230 -16.89 -6.40 4.26
C ALA A 230 -18.22 -6.56 3.52
N SER A 231 -18.49 -5.73 2.51
CA SER A 231 -19.68 -5.82 1.67
C SER A 231 -19.76 -7.14 0.91
N LEU A 232 -18.67 -7.59 0.27
CA LEU A 232 -18.65 -8.89 -0.42
C LEU A 232 -18.88 -10.06 0.53
N ALA A 233 -18.22 -10.05 1.70
CA ALA A 233 -18.39 -11.06 2.72
C ALA A 233 -19.82 -11.06 3.30
N TYR A 234 -20.43 -9.88 3.45
CA TYR A 234 -21.81 -9.73 3.89
C TYR A 234 -22.82 -10.31 2.91
N VAL A 235 -22.67 -10.01 1.61
CA VAL A 235 -23.52 -10.61 0.57
C VAL A 235 -23.41 -12.13 0.59
N VAL A 236 -22.19 -12.66 0.63
CA VAL A 236 -21.95 -14.11 0.73
C VAL A 236 -22.58 -14.69 2.00
N ALA A 237 -22.40 -14.03 3.15
CA ALA A 237 -22.94 -14.49 4.42
C ALA A 237 -24.48 -14.53 4.42
N ARG A 238 -25.12 -13.50 3.84
CA ARG A 238 -26.58 -13.44 3.70
C ARG A 238 -27.13 -14.52 2.79
N MET A 239 -26.46 -14.78 1.66
CA MET A 239 -26.88 -15.82 0.72
C MET A 239 -26.68 -17.24 1.28
N LEU A 240 -25.67 -17.44 2.14
CA LEU A 240 -25.39 -18.72 2.78
C LEU A 240 -26.14 -18.94 4.10
N GLY A 241 -26.80 -17.92 4.65
CA GLY A 241 -27.34 -17.96 6.02
C GLY A 241 -26.24 -18.16 7.07
N ALA A 242 -25.04 -17.62 6.81
CA ALA A 242 -23.91 -17.73 7.72
C ALA A 242 -24.13 -16.88 8.98
N LYS A 243 -23.54 -17.32 10.09
CA LYS A 243 -23.74 -16.71 11.41
C LYS A 243 -22.76 -15.58 11.70
N ARG A 244 -21.64 -15.49 10.98
CA ARG A 244 -20.62 -14.45 11.18
C ARG A 244 -19.73 -14.21 9.98
N ILE A 245 -19.08 -13.06 9.98
CA ILE A 245 -17.98 -12.69 9.09
C ILE A 245 -16.73 -12.49 9.92
N ALA A 246 -15.66 -13.21 9.57
CA ALA A 246 -14.40 -13.18 10.31
C ALA A 246 -13.26 -12.60 9.46
N PHE A 247 -12.63 -11.57 10.01
CA PHE A 247 -11.29 -11.13 9.65
C PHE A 247 -10.25 -11.81 10.54
N TYR A 248 -9.06 -12.00 9.99
CA TYR A 248 -7.90 -12.49 10.71
C TYR A 248 -6.70 -11.61 10.37
N GLU A 249 -6.43 -10.66 11.26
CA GLU A 249 -5.27 -9.77 11.23
C GLU A 249 -4.80 -9.59 12.68
N ASN A 250 -3.50 -9.70 12.92
CA ASN A 250 -2.96 -9.52 14.26
C ASN A 250 -3.28 -8.13 14.83
N GLY A 251 -3.32 -8.03 16.16
CA GLY A 251 -3.70 -6.82 16.86
C GLY A 251 -2.75 -5.63 16.65
N ILE A 252 -1.47 -5.88 16.38
CA ILE A 252 -0.49 -4.81 16.14
C ILE A 252 -0.84 -4.05 14.86
N VAL A 253 -1.09 -4.78 13.78
CA VAL A 253 -1.50 -4.22 12.49
C VAL A 253 -2.94 -3.70 12.52
N SER A 254 -3.80 -4.26 13.36
CA SER A 254 -5.18 -3.79 13.52
C SER A 254 -5.28 -2.46 14.29
N HIS A 255 -4.52 -2.30 15.38
CA HIS A 255 -4.41 -1.02 16.09
C HIS A 255 -3.67 0.03 15.26
N ASN A 256 -2.61 -0.41 14.56
CA ASN A 256 -1.80 0.38 13.63
C ASN A 256 -1.33 1.73 14.19
N LEU A 257 -0.79 1.70 15.41
CA LEU A 257 -0.27 2.90 16.04
C LEU A 257 0.82 3.56 15.18
N PRO A 258 0.88 4.90 15.15
CA PRO A 258 1.81 5.62 14.27
C PRO A 258 3.27 5.32 14.66
N ILE A 259 4.02 4.77 13.71
CA ILE A 259 5.45 4.46 13.89
C ILE A 259 6.34 5.70 13.87
N SER A 260 5.87 6.80 13.26
CA SER A 260 6.55 8.10 13.27
C SER A 260 5.56 9.26 13.23
N THR A 261 6.02 10.48 13.55
CA THR A 261 5.22 11.72 13.49
C THR A 261 4.62 12.01 12.13
N GLN A 262 5.28 11.54 11.07
CA GLN A 262 4.87 11.78 9.71
C GLN A 262 3.68 10.90 9.29
N VAL A 263 3.26 9.96 10.15
CA VAL A 263 2.07 9.14 9.96
C VAL A 263 0.89 9.81 10.66
N ILE A 264 0.08 10.55 9.89
CA ILE A 264 -1.10 11.28 10.40
C ILE A 264 -2.38 10.66 9.81
N GLY A 265 -3.45 10.57 10.60
CA GLY A 265 -4.77 10.12 10.14
C GLY A 265 -4.75 8.70 9.56
N THR A 266 -5.41 8.51 8.41
CA THR A 266 -5.44 7.21 7.71
C THR A 266 -4.13 6.86 6.98
N MET A 267 -3.01 7.56 7.22
CA MET A 267 -1.71 7.11 6.73
C MET A 267 -1.34 5.73 7.28
N ALA A 268 -1.77 5.45 8.51
CA ALA A 268 -1.96 4.10 9.02
C ALA A 268 -3.30 3.55 8.49
N THR A 269 -3.28 2.40 7.82
CA THR A 269 -4.50 1.70 7.37
C THR A 269 -5.39 1.33 8.54
N ARG A 270 -6.71 1.51 8.40
CA ARG A 270 -7.72 1.11 9.40
C ARG A 270 -8.52 -0.13 8.99
N THR A 271 -7.90 -1.04 8.23
CA THR A 271 -8.58 -2.18 7.57
C THR A 271 -9.37 -3.07 8.54
N THR A 272 -8.75 -3.45 9.67
CA THR A 272 -9.34 -4.28 10.74
C THR A 272 -9.30 -3.56 12.08
N HIS A 273 -9.19 -2.23 12.06
CA HIS A 273 -9.23 -1.42 13.28
C HIS A 273 -10.56 -1.66 14.01
N PRO A 274 -10.57 -1.82 15.35
CA PRO A 274 -11.80 -2.18 16.08
C PRO A 274 -12.99 -1.27 15.75
N LEU A 275 -12.76 0.05 15.75
CA LEU A 275 -13.80 1.02 15.40
C LEU A 275 -14.26 0.93 13.94
N SER A 276 -13.39 0.52 13.00
CA SER A 276 -13.81 0.28 11.61
C SER A 276 -14.80 -0.87 11.53
N LEU A 277 -14.55 -1.96 12.25
CA LEU A 277 -15.42 -3.13 12.24
C LEU A 277 -16.77 -2.83 12.89
N VAL A 278 -16.77 -2.05 13.98
CA VAL A 278 -18.01 -1.55 14.62
C VAL A 278 -18.81 -0.68 13.66
N LYS A 279 -18.19 0.31 13.02
CA LYS A 279 -18.88 1.21 12.07
C LYS A 279 -19.40 0.47 10.84
N LEU A 280 -18.61 -0.46 10.28
CA LEU A 280 -19.04 -1.30 9.16
C LEU A 280 -20.20 -2.23 9.56
N GLY A 281 -20.14 -2.84 10.75
CA GLY A 281 -21.22 -3.68 11.28
C GLY A 281 -22.50 -2.87 11.47
N ALA A 282 -22.41 -1.71 12.12
CA ALA A 282 -23.54 -0.80 12.32
C ALA A 282 -24.18 -0.39 11.00
N PHE A 283 -23.37 0.00 10.00
CA PHE A 283 -23.87 0.29 8.64
C PHE A 283 -24.60 -0.91 8.03
N LEU A 284 -24.00 -2.09 8.03
CA LEU A 284 -24.58 -3.27 7.40
C LEU A 284 -25.86 -3.76 8.11
N ASP A 285 -25.98 -3.55 9.42
CA ASP A 285 -27.19 -3.85 10.18
C ASP A 285 -28.36 -2.93 9.79
N THR A 286 -28.09 -1.68 9.35
CA THR A 286 -29.15 -0.77 8.87
C THR A 286 -29.83 -1.23 7.58
N LEU A 287 -29.19 -2.11 6.81
CA LEU A 287 -29.75 -2.68 5.57
C LEU A 287 -30.82 -3.76 5.84
N GLY A 288 -31.06 -4.11 7.12
CA GLY A 288 -32.11 -5.03 7.56
C GLY A 288 -31.72 -6.51 7.48
N GLY A 289 -32.58 -7.40 8.00
CA GLY A 289 -32.29 -8.83 8.20
C GLY A 289 -31.68 -9.12 9.57
N SER A 290 -31.36 -10.40 9.83
CA SER A 290 -30.69 -10.78 11.08
C SER A 290 -29.28 -10.21 11.13
N PRO A 291 -28.83 -9.61 12.25
CA PRO A 291 -27.47 -9.10 12.39
C PRO A 291 -26.42 -10.19 12.14
N ILE A 292 -25.36 -9.84 11.41
CA ILE A 292 -24.22 -10.73 11.14
C ILE A 292 -22.97 -10.06 11.72
N PRO A 293 -22.44 -10.55 12.86
CA PRO A 293 -21.26 -9.95 13.48
C PRO A 293 -20.06 -9.99 12.55
N ILE A 294 -19.33 -8.87 12.52
CA ILE A 294 -18.07 -8.70 11.79
C ILE A 294 -16.97 -8.57 12.84
N GLU A 295 -16.13 -9.61 12.94
CA GLU A 295 -15.13 -9.69 14.01
C GLU A 295 -13.73 -9.93 13.45
N ASN A 296 -12.73 -9.34 14.12
CA ASN A 296 -11.34 -9.76 13.94
C ASN A 296 -10.93 -10.68 15.09
N ARG A 297 -10.79 -11.98 14.80
CA ARG A 297 -10.53 -12.98 15.84
C ARG A 297 -9.08 -12.97 16.34
N PHE A 298 -8.18 -12.25 15.67
CA PHE A 298 -6.77 -12.08 16.07
C PHE A 298 -6.46 -10.69 16.63
N ALA A 299 -7.48 -9.90 16.97
CA ALA A 299 -7.33 -8.54 17.51
C ALA A 299 -6.44 -8.47 18.77
N TRP A 300 -6.29 -9.57 19.52
CA TRP A 300 -5.50 -9.64 20.75
C TRP A 300 -4.23 -10.48 20.64
N LEU A 301 -3.84 -10.85 19.42
CA LEU A 301 -2.64 -11.63 19.15
C LEU A 301 -1.58 -10.77 18.46
N THR A 302 -0.32 -11.00 18.82
CA THR A 302 0.84 -10.53 18.07
C THR A 302 1.09 -11.42 16.85
N LYS A 303 1.88 -10.94 15.89
CA LYS A 303 2.29 -11.75 14.73
C LYS A 303 2.97 -13.06 15.12
N ALA A 304 3.82 -13.04 16.15
CA ALA A 304 4.49 -14.24 16.66
C ALA A 304 3.47 -15.24 17.23
N GLU A 305 2.49 -14.78 18.01
CA GLU A 305 1.41 -15.64 18.53
C GLU A 305 0.56 -16.23 17.39
N VAL A 306 0.27 -15.46 16.34
CA VAL A 306 -0.45 -15.94 15.14
C VAL A 306 0.33 -17.04 14.40
N ILE A 307 1.65 -16.89 14.28
CA ILE A 307 2.55 -17.88 13.67
C ILE A 307 2.62 -19.16 14.50
N THR A 308 2.73 -19.02 15.83
CA THR A 308 2.71 -20.15 16.75
C THR A 308 1.41 -20.93 16.60
N ARG A 309 0.25 -20.25 16.58
CA ARG A 309 -1.04 -20.90 16.35
C ARG A 309 -1.14 -21.63 15.03
N LEU A 310 -0.63 -21.04 13.94
CA LEU A 310 -0.60 -21.73 12.63
C LEU A 310 0.17 -23.05 12.75
N THR A 311 1.30 -23.03 13.43
CA THR A 311 2.16 -24.20 13.61
C THR A 311 1.55 -25.25 14.55
N GLU A 312 0.94 -24.84 15.65
CA GLU A 312 0.21 -25.72 16.58
C GLU A 312 -0.98 -26.41 15.91
N ASN A 313 -1.63 -25.74 14.95
CA ASN A 313 -2.66 -26.33 14.10
C ASN A 313 -2.05 -27.04 12.86
N GLY A 314 -0.75 -27.32 12.88
CA GLY A 314 0.00 -28.11 11.91
C GLY A 314 0.24 -27.45 10.54
N GLY A 315 0.04 -26.15 10.39
CA GLY A 315 0.14 -25.42 9.11
C GLY A 315 1.52 -24.84 8.78
N ALA A 316 2.58 -25.29 9.45
CA ALA A 316 3.94 -24.76 9.27
C ALA A 316 4.47 -24.90 7.82
N ASP A 317 4.10 -25.98 7.14
CA ASP A 317 4.47 -26.25 5.74
C ASP A 317 3.88 -25.23 4.74
N LEU A 318 2.81 -24.54 5.13
CA LEU A 318 2.11 -23.55 4.32
C LEU A 318 2.71 -22.14 4.43
N ILE A 319 3.55 -21.89 5.45
CA ILE A 319 4.15 -20.57 5.73
C ILE A 319 4.83 -19.99 4.49
N LYS A 320 5.66 -20.80 3.81
CA LYS A 320 6.43 -20.38 2.62
C LYS A 320 5.57 -19.91 1.45
N THR A 321 4.32 -20.37 1.38
CA THR A 321 3.40 -20.07 0.28
C THR A 321 2.62 -18.78 0.55
N SER A 322 2.47 -18.38 1.81
CA SER A 322 1.75 -17.16 2.21
C SER A 322 2.52 -15.88 1.89
N ILE A 323 1.80 -14.81 1.59
CA ILE A 323 2.38 -13.50 1.25
C ILE A 323 1.81 -12.41 2.15
N SER A 324 2.65 -11.84 3.01
CA SER A 324 2.28 -10.68 3.86
C SER A 324 2.69 -9.34 3.24
N CYS A 325 3.56 -9.36 2.22
CA CYS A 325 4.12 -8.16 1.60
C CYS A 325 3.04 -7.29 0.92
N THR A 326 3.05 -5.99 1.23
CA THR A 326 2.13 -5.00 0.64
C THR A 326 2.67 -4.32 -0.63
N GLN A 327 3.97 -4.45 -0.91
CA GLN A 327 4.63 -3.89 -2.09
C GLN A 327 4.66 -4.89 -3.25
N VAL A 328 3.48 -5.22 -3.80
CA VAL A 328 3.33 -6.22 -4.88
C VAL A 328 4.12 -5.86 -6.15
N ARG A 329 4.33 -4.56 -6.40
CA ARG A 329 5.12 -4.07 -7.54
C ARG A 329 6.59 -4.50 -7.45
N ASP A 330 7.14 -4.56 -6.24
CA ASP A 330 8.56 -4.87 -5.98
C ASP A 330 8.82 -6.39 -5.89
N GLN A 331 7.77 -7.21 -5.89
CA GLN A 331 7.90 -8.68 -5.87
C GLN A 331 8.39 -9.23 -7.21
N SER A 332 9.08 -10.38 -7.18
CA SER A 332 9.41 -11.18 -8.36
C SER A 332 8.94 -12.62 -8.18
N VAL A 333 9.20 -13.49 -9.17
CA VAL A 333 8.91 -14.93 -9.04
C VAL A 333 9.78 -15.56 -7.94
N LEU A 334 11.00 -15.06 -7.77
CA LEU A 334 11.95 -15.51 -6.74
C LEU A 334 11.66 -14.83 -5.39
N HIS A 335 11.44 -13.50 -5.41
CA HIS A 335 11.26 -12.69 -4.21
C HIS A 335 9.79 -12.33 -4.00
N THR A 336 9.06 -13.15 -3.24
CA THR A 336 7.63 -12.89 -2.94
C THR A 336 7.45 -11.79 -1.89
N HIS A 337 8.52 -11.39 -1.20
CA HIS A 337 8.54 -10.32 -0.20
C HIS A 337 9.58 -9.26 -0.55
N CYS A 338 9.28 -7.98 -0.35
CA CYS A 338 10.23 -6.91 -0.62
C CYS A 338 11.31 -6.77 0.47
N GLY A 339 11.03 -7.20 1.70
CA GLY A 339 11.95 -7.02 2.85
C GLY A 339 12.10 -5.57 3.35
N ALA A 340 11.37 -4.64 2.74
CA ALA A 340 11.47 -3.20 3.00
C ALA A 340 10.21 -2.55 3.56
N CYS A 341 9.04 -3.21 3.46
CA CYS A 341 7.78 -2.71 4.00
C CYS A 341 7.55 -3.18 5.45
N SER A 342 6.75 -2.43 6.22
CA SER A 342 6.44 -2.75 7.62
C SER A 342 5.89 -4.16 7.81
N GLN A 343 5.08 -4.66 6.87
CA GLN A 343 4.53 -6.02 6.93
C GLN A 343 5.59 -7.11 6.72
N CYS A 344 6.66 -6.82 5.96
CA CYS A 344 7.82 -7.71 5.85
C CYS A 344 8.68 -7.68 7.13
N LEU A 345 8.83 -6.49 7.75
CA LEU A 345 9.55 -6.35 9.03
C LEU A 345 8.83 -7.14 10.13
N ASP A 346 7.54 -6.89 10.33
CA ASP A 346 6.72 -7.57 11.33
C ASP A 346 6.72 -9.09 11.16
N ARG A 347 6.51 -9.57 9.92
CA ARG A 347 6.60 -11.00 9.59
C ARG A 347 7.96 -11.57 9.95
N ARG A 348 9.05 -10.99 9.45
CA ARG A 348 10.39 -11.59 9.59
C ARG A 348 10.86 -11.57 11.04
N PHE A 349 10.64 -10.49 11.78
CA PHE A 349 10.97 -10.44 13.21
C PHE A 349 10.18 -11.46 14.01
N ALA A 350 8.89 -11.65 13.72
CA ALA A 350 8.09 -12.67 14.39
C ALA A 350 8.55 -14.09 14.06
N MET A 351 8.93 -14.37 12.81
CA MET A 351 9.49 -15.66 12.38
C MET A 351 10.84 -15.96 13.04
N LEU A 352 11.69 -14.94 13.20
CA LEU A 352 12.97 -15.08 13.93
C LEU A 352 12.72 -15.37 15.41
N ALA A 353 11.87 -14.57 16.08
CA ALA A 353 11.59 -14.70 17.51
C ALA A 353 10.95 -16.05 17.90
N THR A 354 10.17 -16.65 16.98
CA THR A 354 9.53 -17.96 17.17
C THR A 354 10.43 -19.13 16.76
N GLY A 355 11.60 -18.88 16.16
CA GLY A 355 12.45 -19.92 15.59
C GLY A 355 11.90 -20.57 14.32
N LEU A 356 10.75 -20.13 13.80
CA LEU A 356 10.08 -20.72 12.65
C LEU A 356 10.59 -20.19 11.31
N HIS A 357 11.56 -19.26 11.30
CA HIS A 357 12.24 -18.77 10.10
C HIS A 357 12.81 -19.87 9.21
N VAL A 358 13.04 -21.09 9.73
CA VAL A 358 13.39 -22.28 8.94
C VAL A 358 12.36 -22.66 7.87
N HIS A 359 11.10 -22.23 8.03
CA HIS A 359 10.04 -22.39 7.04
C HIS A 359 10.01 -21.23 6.00
N GLU A 360 10.94 -20.28 6.09
CA GLU A 360 11.11 -19.16 5.17
C GLU A 360 12.52 -19.13 4.58
N PRO A 361 12.69 -19.58 3.33
CA PRO A 361 13.90 -19.33 2.57
C PRO A 361 14.26 -17.84 2.55
N ASP A 362 15.53 -17.51 2.83
CA ASP A 362 16.01 -16.13 2.88
C ASP A 362 15.88 -15.43 1.52
N ASP A 363 16.04 -16.16 0.43
CA ASP A 363 15.88 -15.69 -0.95
C ASP A 363 14.43 -15.30 -1.31
N MET A 364 13.47 -15.57 -0.44
CA MET A 364 12.09 -15.08 -0.59
C MET A 364 11.99 -13.55 -0.44
N TYR A 365 12.97 -12.94 0.25
CA TYR A 365 13.03 -11.50 0.47
C TYR A 365 14.00 -10.85 -0.53
N LEU A 366 13.52 -9.83 -1.26
CA LEU A 366 14.37 -9.05 -2.18
C LEU A 366 15.50 -8.34 -1.43
N THR A 367 15.17 -7.77 -0.27
CA THR A 367 16.13 -7.21 0.68
C THR A 367 16.11 -8.05 1.94
N ASP A 368 17.24 -8.66 2.33
CA ASP A 368 17.31 -9.30 3.64
C ASP A 368 16.97 -8.27 4.73
N VAL A 369 16.01 -8.62 5.58
CA VAL A 369 15.38 -7.67 6.50
C VAL A 369 16.37 -7.13 7.55
N ILE A 370 17.34 -7.94 7.96
CA ILE A 370 18.23 -7.64 9.08
C ILE A 370 19.55 -7.05 8.59
N SER A 371 20.18 -7.74 7.64
CA SER A 371 21.56 -7.56 7.19
C SER A 371 21.68 -7.00 5.77
N GLY A 372 20.61 -7.05 4.98
CA GLY A 372 20.61 -6.60 3.59
C GLY A 372 20.81 -5.09 3.43
N ALA A 373 21.48 -4.67 2.36
CA ALA A 373 21.62 -3.25 2.01
C ALA A 373 20.25 -2.63 1.67
N ARG A 374 20.07 -1.35 2.02
CA ARG A 374 18.82 -0.60 1.83
C ARG A 374 19.12 0.69 1.07
N ASP A 375 19.09 0.62 -0.26
CA ASP A 375 19.51 1.74 -1.11
C ASP A 375 18.48 2.88 -1.12
N ALA A 376 17.19 2.52 -1.16
CA ALA A 376 16.10 3.48 -1.17
C ALA A 376 15.93 4.20 0.18
N GLY A 377 15.88 5.54 0.16
CA GLY A 377 15.67 6.36 1.36
C GLY A 377 14.43 5.94 2.16
N ARG A 378 13.30 5.74 1.47
CA ARG A 378 12.05 5.25 2.09
C ARG A 378 12.22 3.92 2.83
N SER A 379 13.01 2.99 2.28
CA SER A 379 13.23 1.70 2.95
C SER A 379 14.03 1.86 4.24
N ARG A 380 15.03 2.74 4.24
CA ARG A 380 15.83 3.07 5.44
C ARG A 380 14.97 3.71 6.52
N THR A 381 14.16 4.70 6.16
CA THR A 381 13.24 5.38 7.08
C THR A 381 12.24 4.40 7.70
N ILE A 382 11.57 3.59 6.88
CA ILE A 382 10.60 2.60 7.41
C ILE A 382 11.29 1.61 8.35
N ALA A 383 12.47 1.11 7.99
CA ALA A 383 13.21 0.17 8.83
C ALA A 383 13.54 0.76 10.20
N LEU A 384 14.11 1.97 10.23
CA LEU A 384 14.49 2.69 11.45
C LEU A 384 13.27 3.07 12.31
N ASP A 385 12.26 3.71 11.70
CA ASP A 385 11.05 4.13 12.41
C ASP A 385 10.32 2.92 13.01
N TRP A 386 10.21 1.83 12.24
CA TRP A 386 9.52 0.63 12.70
C TRP A 386 10.27 -0.06 13.84
N ILE A 387 11.59 -0.27 13.74
CA ILE A 387 12.35 -0.96 14.80
C ILE A 387 12.43 -0.10 16.07
N ALA A 388 12.66 1.21 15.93
CA ALA A 388 12.71 2.12 17.06
C ALA A 388 11.34 2.25 17.74
N HIS A 389 10.25 2.26 16.97
CA HIS A 389 8.90 2.21 17.51
C HIS A 389 8.69 0.90 18.28
N ALA A 390 8.87 -0.25 17.64
CA ALA A 390 8.59 -1.56 18.21
C ALA A 390 9.40 -1.84 19.49
N CYS A 391 10.69 -1.50 19.52
CA CYS A 391 11.52 -1.70 20.71
C CYS A 391 11.13 -0.78 21.87
N ARG A 392 10.60 0.43 21.62
CA ARG A 392 10.30 1.39 22.69
C ARG A 392 9.03 1.07 23.47
N LEU A 393 8.04 0.39 22.86
CA LEU A 393 6.70 0.24 23.45
C LEU A 393 6.69 -0.48 24.81
N ALA A 394 7.61 -1.43 25.04
CA ALA A 394 7.73 -2.11 26.34
C ALA A 394 8.18 -1.19 27.48
N ASP A 395 8.92 -0.12 27.16
CA ASP A 395 9.58 0.73 28.15
C ASP A 395 8.77 2.00 28.49
N LEU A 396 7.65 2.21 27.79
CA LEU A 396 6.79 3.37 28.02
C LEU A 396 5.97 3.21 29.30
N SER A 397 5.98 4.25 30.15
CA SER A 397 5.03 4.35 31.25
C SER A 397 3.60 4.53 30.70
N GLN A 398 2.58 4.22 31.50
CA GLN A 398 1.19 4.45 31.11
C GLN A 398 0.91 5.93 30.77
N ARG A 399 1.60 6.87 31.44
CA ARG A 399 1.52 8.30 31.11
C ARG A 399 2.08 8.58 29.72
N ASP A 400 3.25 8.03 29.40
CA ASP A 400 3.86 8.23 28.08
C ASP A 400 3.03 7.60 26.95
N TRP A 401 2.35 6.48 27.23
CA TRP A 401 1.37 5.89 26.30
C TRP A 401 0.26 6.86 25.97
N MET A 402 -0.35 7.48 26.99
CA MET A 402 -1.43 8.46 26.79
C MET A 402 -0.94 9.73 26.10
N ASP A 403 0.23 10.24 26.49
CA ASP A 403 0.80 11.45 25.90
C ASP A 403 1.16 11.26 24.41
N ARG A 404 1.56 10.04 24.01
CA ARG A 404 1.96 9.75 22.62
C ARG A 404 0.82 9.27 21.73
N PHE A 405 -0.09 8.44 22.28
CA PHE A 405 -1.07 7.71 21.49
C PHE A 405 -2.51 7.96 21.93
N GLY A 406 -2.77 8.90 22.84
CA GLY A 406 -4.09 9.11 23.45
C GLY A 406 -5.25 9.16 22.43
N SER A 407 -5.09 9.88 21.31
CA SER A 407 -6.12 9.94 20.26
C SER A 407 -6.40 8.59 19.59
N GLU A 408 -5.36 7.80 19.30
CA GLU A 408 -5.53 6.48 18.69
C GLU A 408 -6.05 5.46 19.70
N LEU A 409 -5.57 5.52 20.95
CA LEU A 409 -6.06 4.67 22.04
C LEU A 409 -7.56 4.88 22.27
N LEU A 410 -8.03 6.14 22.27
CA LEU A 410 -9.46 6.44 22.42
C LEU A 410 -10.30 5.82 21.29
N ARG A 411 -9.84 5.92 20.03
CA ARG A 411 -10.53 5.28 18.89
C ARG A 411 -10.54 3.76 19.00
N ILE A 412 -9.45 3.14 19.45
CA ILE A 412 -9.40 1.69 19.64
C ILE A 412 -10.38 1.28 20.72
N VAL A 413 -10.41 2.00 21.86
CA VAL A 413 -11.33 1.75 22.98
C VAL A 413 -12.79 1.92 22.55
N GLU A 414 -13.12 2.95 21.77
CA GLU A 414 -14.46 3.16 21.20
C GLU A 414 -14.93 1.98 20.35
N GLY A 415 -13.99 1.33 19.64
CA GLY A 415 -14.24 0.11 18.87
C GLY A 415 -14.35 -1.18 19.70
N LEU A 416 -14.30 -1.10 21.03
CA LEU A 416 -14.34 -2.24 21.95
C LEU A 416 -15.47 -2.10 22.98
N PRO A 417 -16.74 -2.03 22.54
CA PRO A 417 -17.88 -1.70 23.41
C PRO A 417 -18.12 -2.72 24.54
N ASN A 418 -17.59 -3.94 24.42
CA ASN A 418 -17.75 -5.01 25.40
C ASN A 418 -16.72 -4.97 26.55
N LEU A 419 -15.82 -3.97 26.57
CA LEU A 419 -14.79 -3.81 27.60
C LEU A 419 -14.93 -2.45 28.28
N SER A 420 -14.60 -2.38 29.57
CA SER A 420 -14.41 -1.08 30.22
C SER A 420 -13.21 -0.37 29.58
N GLY A 421 -13.21 0.97 29.58
CA GLY A 421 -12.09 1.74 29.02
C GLY A 421 -10.74 1.40 29.66
N THR A 422 -10.73 1.10 30.96
CA THR A 422 -9.55 0.67 31.70
C THR A 422 -9.06 -0.71 31.25
N ASP A 423 -9.96 -1.69 31.13
CA ASP A 423 -9.60 -3.05 30.70
C ASP A 423 -9.12 -3.07 29.24
N ALA A 424 -9.78 -2.29 28.37
CA ALA A 424 -9.37 -2.13 26.98
C ALA A 424 -7.95 -1.55 26.89
N LEU A 425 -7.67 -0.45 27.61
CA LEU A 425 -6.34 0.16 27.64
C LEU A 425 -5.27 -0.81 28.15
N GLN A 426 -5.54 -1.53 29.25
CA GLN A 426 -4.62 -2.53 29.78
C GLN A 426 -4.32 -3.64 28.77
N ARG A 427 -5.33 -4.16 28.07
CA ARG A 427 -5.14 -5.19 27.04
C ARG A 427 -4.38 -4.68 25.82
N ILE A 428 -4.63 -3.43 25.40
CA ILE A 428 -3.90 -2.79 24.29
C ILE A 428 -2.42 -2.65 24.64
N ILE A 429 -2.11 -2.10 25.82
CA ILE A 429 -0.73 -1.95 26.30
C ILE A 429 -0.07 -3.32 26.40
N ALA A 430 -0.72 -4.31 27.03
CA ALA A 430 -0.17 -5.65 27.18
C ALA A 430 0.13 -6.31 25.82
N LEU A 431 -0.74 -6.16 24.82
CA LEU A 431 -0.50 -6.65 23.45
C LEU A 431 0.78 -6.03 22.85
N HIS A 432 0.91 -4.70 22.93
CA HIS A 432 2.05 -4.00 22.36
C HIS A 432 3.36 -4.25 23.12
N GLN A 433 3.30 -4.45 24.44
CA GLN A 433 4.44 -4.88 25.24
C GLN A 433 4.92 -6.29 24.85
N ARG A 434 3.99 -7.25 24.65
CA ARG A 434 4.36 -8.59 24.15
C ARG A 434 5.05 -8.52 22.79
N HIS A 435 4.50 -7.75 21.85
CA HIS A 435 5.12 -7.53 20.53
C HIS A 435 6.51 -6.90 20.65
N SER A 436 6.65 -5.85 21.48
CA SER A 436 7.94 -5.20 21.72
C SER A 436 8.98 -6.18 22.26
N ASN A 437 8.62 -7.01 23.25
CA ASN A 437 9.52 -8.02 23.81
C ASN A 437 9.92 -9.07 22.77
N THR A 438 8.99 -9.52 21.91
CA THR A 438 9.28 -10.39 20.77
C THR A 438 10.31 -9.76 19.83
N VAL A 439 10.13 -8.48 19.48
CA VAL A 439 11.03 -7.76 18.57
C VAL A 439 12.40 -7.54 19.20
N LYS A 440 12.48 -7.15 20.49
CA LYS A 440 13.74 -7.01 21.23
C LYS A 440 14.52 -8.32 21.24
N LYS A 441 13.86 -9.44 21.56
CA LYS A 441 14.49 -10.77 21.53
C LYS A 441 15.06 -11.12 20.15
N ALA A 442 14.27 -10.97 19.10
CA ALA A 442 14.76 -11.24 17.74
C ALA A 442 15.93 -10.32 17.33
N LEU A 443 15.97 -9.09 17.83
CA LEU A 443 17.08 -8.17 17.62
C LEU A 443 18.33 -8.62 18.39
N GLU A 444 18.21 -9.02 19.65
CA GLU A 444 19.30 -9.58 20.45
C GLU A 444 19.91 -10.81 19.77
N ASP A 445 19.06 -11.74 19.33
CA ASP A 445 19.46 -12.95 18.60
C ASP A 445 20.17 -12.59 17.28
N ALA A 446 19.69 -11.57 16.57
CA ALA A 446 20.31 -11.06 15.35
C ALA A 446 21.68 -10.42 15.61
N VAL A 447 21.82 -9.61 16.67
CA VAL A 447 23.11 -9.03 17.08
C VAL A 447 24.10 -10.13 17.40
N ALA A 448 23.69 -11.15 18.16
CA ALA A 448 24.55 -12.28 18.49
C ALA A 448 24.97 -13.05 17.23
N LYS A 449 24.04 -13.34 16.32
CA LYS A 449 24.30 -14.03 15.05
C LYS A 449 25.30 -13.27 14.17
N TYR A 450 25.14 -11.96 14.03
CA TYR A 450 25.95 -11.11 13.15
C TYR A 450 27.11 -10.40 13.88
N ALA A 451 27.45 -10.81 15.11
CA ALA A 451 28.55 -10.20 15.85
C ALA A 451 29.89 -10.23 15.09
N PRO A 452 30.31 -11.34 14.42
CA PRO A 452 31.54 -11.34 13.62
C PRO A 452 31.52 -10.32 12.47
N ASP A 453 30.37 -10.17 11.81
CA ASP A 453 30.18 -9.24 10.70
C ASP A 453 30.16 -7.77 11.16
N LEU A 454 29.62 -7.51 12.35
CA LEU A 454 29.65 -6.20 12.99
C LEU A 454 31.08 -5.81 13.38
N VAL A 455 31.85 -6.73 13.96
CA VAL A 455 33.25 -6.50 14.37
C VAL A 455 34.14 -6.28 13.15
N SER A 456 34.00 -7.12 12.13
CA SER A 456 34.76 -7.01 10.87
C SER A 456 34.27 -5.86 9.96
N ARG A 457 33.15 -5.22 10.32
CA ARG A 457 32.48 -4.17 9.53
C ARG A 457 32.11 -4.64 8.11
N SER A 458 31.79 -5.92 7.95
CA SER A 458 31.39 -6.52 6.67
C SER A 458 29.92 -6.21 6.30
N LEU A 459 29.07 -5.91 7.29
CA LEU A 459 27.67 -5.56 7.03
C LEU A 459 27.53 -4.20 6.29
N PRO A 460 26.63 -4.11 5.29
CA PRO A 460 26.31 -2.85 4.64
C PRO A 460 25.92 -1.77 5.67
N VAL A 461 26.45 -0.55 5.51
CA VAL A 461 26.16 0.58 6.41
C VAL A 461 24.67 0.96 6.44
N THR A 462 23.94 0.62 5.38
CA THR A 462 22.50 0.84 5.23
C THR A 462 21.65 -0.35 5.69
N SER A 463 22.25 -1.43 6.21
CA SER A 463 21.48 -2.56 6.76
C SER A 463 20.71 -2.15 8.00
N LEU A 464 19.57 -2.80 8.28
CA LEU A 464 18.75 -2.46 9.46
C LEU A 464 19.58 -2.52 10.74
N LEU A 465 20.39 -3.57 10.89
CA LEU A 465 21.21 -3.78 12.09
C LEU A 465 22.24 -2.66 12.27
N ARG A 466 22.97 -2.27 11.21
CA ARG A 466 23.95 -1.16 11.28
C ARG A 466 23.26 0.19 11.48
N LEU A 467 22.13 0.42 10.82
CA LEU A 467 21.38 1.67 10.95
C LEU A 467 20.89 1.86 12.40
N TYR A 468 20.27 0.85 12.99
CA TYR A 468 19.74 0.95 14.35
C TYR A 468 20.83 1.05 15.42
N LEU A 469 21.91 0.27 15.30
CA LEU A 469 23.00 0.31 16.29
C LEU A 469 23.86 1.59 16.23
N ASN A 470 23.90 2.25 15.08
CA ASN A 470 24.59 3.53 14.93
C ASN A 470 23.67 4.74 15.20
N ASP A 471 22.36 4.53 15.35
CA ASP A 471 21.43 5.60 15.70
C ASP A 471 21.63 5.97 17.18
N PRO A 472 22.00 7.22 17.51
CA PRO A 472 22.29 7.59 18.88
C PRO A 472 21.06 7.39 19.80
N PRO A 473 21.24 6.79 20.99
CA PRO A 473 20.15 6.61 21.92
C PRO A 473 19.61 7.98 22.35
N GLY A 474 18.34 8.24 22.06
CA GLY A 474 17.64 9.44 22.50
C GLY A 474 17.16 10.38 21.39
N THR A 475 17.41 10.10 20.11
CA THR A 475 16.78 10.85 19.01
C THR A 475 15.28 10.52 18.98
N PRO A 476 14.38 11.44 19.37
CA PRO A 476 12.96 11.12 19.41
C PRO A 476 12.45 11.09 17.97
N SER A 477 12.13 9.91 17.45
CA SER A 477 11.35 9.77 16.20
C SER A 477 9.98 10.45 16.27
N LEU A 478 9.49 10.72 17.49
CA LEU A 478 8.40 11.65 17.77
C LEU A 478 8.86 12.69 18.80
N PRO A 479 8.98 13.98 18.44
CA PRO A 479 9.09 15.06 19.42
C PRO A 479 7.94 14.96 20.41
N ARG A 480 8.19 15.28 21.69
CA ARG A 480 7.09 15.56 22.62
C ARG A 480 6.28 16.71 22.03
N LEU A 481 5.00 16.50 21.73
CA LEU A 481 4.10 17.59 21.41
C LEU A 481 4.10 18.54 22.62
N ALA A 482 4.73 19.70 22.48
CA ALA A 482 4.63 20.74 23.47
C ALA A 482 3.13 21.12 23.59
N ARG A 483 2.59 21.10 24.81
CA ARG A 483 1.24 21.62 25.07
C ARG A 483 1.26 23.12 24.77
N GLY A 484 0.73 23.53 23.61
CA GLY A 484 0.67 24.94 23.23
C GLY A 484 -0.16 25.18 21.98
N ARG A 485 -1.29 25.85 22.20
CA ARG A 485 -2.18 26.61 21.29
C ARG A 485 -2.00 26.42 19.78
N TYR A 486 -3.10 26.09 19.10
CA TYR A 486 -3.30 26.41 17.68
C TYR A 486 -2.91 27.88 17.45
N VAL A 487 -1.78 28.11 16.79
CA VAL A 487 -1.45 29.40 16.22
C VAL A 487 -1.72 29.27 14.72
N SER A 488 -2.67 30.06 14.24
CA SER A 488 -2.90 30.30 12.82
C SER A 488 -1.58 30.74 12.19
N ALA A 489 -1.08 29.98 11.22
CA ALA A 489 0.17 30.29 10.53
C ALA A 489 -0.06 31.44 9.54
N GLU A 490 0.53 32.60 9.82
CA GLU A 490 0.97 33.53 8.78
C GLU A 490 2.32 33.07 8.21
N PRO A 491 2.62 33.36 6.93
CA PRO A 491 3.77 32.80 6.25
C PRO A 491 5.05 33.55 6.60
N SER A 492 5.99 32.89 7.26
CA SER A 492 7.34 33.43 7.53
C SER A 492 8.42 32.57 6.88
N VAL A 493 8.96 33.13 5.80
CA VAL A 493 10.36 33.19 5.32
C VAL A 493 11.37 32.11 5.75
N ALA A 494 11.88 31.43 4.72
CA ALA A 494 13.19 30.77 4.52
C ALA A 494 13.81 29.95 5.67
N ALA A 495 13.83 28.63 5.47
CA ALA A 495 14.68 27.71 6.22
C ALA A 495 16.09 27.58 5.58
N PRO A 496 17.16 27.41 6.38
CA PRO A 496 18.53 27.31 5.89
C PRO A 496 18.80 25.93 5.31
N THR A 497 19.54 25.90 4.18
CA THR A 497 20.10 24.70 3.56
C THR A 497 21.21 24.12 4.43
N LEU A 498 21.05 22.87 4.84
CA LEU A 498 22.10 22.04 5.43
C LEU A 498 22.94 21.41 4.31
N ASP A 499 24.22 21.76 4.28
CA ASP A 499 25.21 21.22 3.34
C ASP A 499 25.44 19.72 3.57
N ALA A 500 25.22 18.94 2.52
CA ALA A 500 25.60 17.53 2.45
C ALA A 500 27.05 17.43 1.97
N GLY A 501 27.95 17.09 2.89
CA GLY A 501 29.36 16.81 2.59
C GLY A 501 29.50 15.64 1.61
N THR A 502 29.82 15.95 0.37
CA THR A 502 30.51 15.07 -0.58
C THR A 502 31.77 15.80 -1.01
N ARG A 503 32.91 15.09 -1.09
CA ARG A 503 34.18 15.67 -1.52
C ARG A 503 33.99 16.29 -2.90
N ASP A 504 34.21 17.60 -2.97
CA ASP A 504 34.02 18.44 -4.14
C ASP A 504 35.09 18.11 -5.19
N THR A 505 34.74 17.29 -6.18
CA THR A 505 35.60 17.04 -7.36
C THR A 505 35.48 18.18 -8.38
N GLY A 506 34.76 19.27 -8.09
CA GLY A 506 34.56 20.40 -9.02
C GLY A 506 33.75 20.06 -10.28
N ILE A 507 33.44 18.79 -10.52
CA ILE A 507 32.64 18.29 -11.66
C ILE A 507 31.14 18.37 -11.36
N PHE A 508 30.74 18.22 -10.10
CA PHE A 508 29.34 18.29 -9.68
C PHE A 508 29.03 19.62 -8.98
N PRO A 509 27.84 20.21 -9.19
CA PRO A 509 26.83 19.81 -10.17
C PRO A 509 27.33 19.96 -11.61
N LEU A 510 26.91 19.05 -12.50
CA LEU A 510 27.29 19.12 -13.91
C LEU A 510 26.86 20.47 -14.50
N GLN A 511 27.82 21.26 -15.00
CA GLN A 511 27.53 22.50 -15.71
C GLN A 511 27.52 22.21 -17.21
N VAL A 512 26.35 22.33 -17.84
CA VAL A 512 26.09 21.82 -19.19
C VAL A 512 25.66 22.97 -20.08
N ALA A 513 26.36 23.17 -21.19
CA ALA A 513 25.98 24.10 -22.23
C ALA A 513 25.48 23.36 -23.46
N PHE A 514 24.34 23.80 -23.98
CA PHE A 514 23.66 23.20 -25.12
C PHE A 514 23.80 24.14 -26.33
N HIS A 515 24.39 23.64 -27.42
CA HIS A 515 24.58 24.40 -28.65
C HIS A 515 24.22 23.58 -29.88
N ASN A 516 24.04 24.27 -31.00
CA ASN A 516 23.83 23.66 -32.32
C ASN A 516 24.77 24.38 -33.29
N ASP A 517 25.58 23.64 -34.05
CA ASP A 517 26.58 24.20 -34.98
C ASP A 517 26.07 24.33 -36.42
N GLY A 518 24.74 24.25 -36.60
CA GLY A 518 24.06 24.33 -37.90
C GLY A 518 23.95 22.98 -38.62
N LYS A 519 24.67 21.94 -38.16
CA LYS A 519 24.61 20.59 -38.74
C LYS A 519 24.40 19.49 -37.70
N ASP A 520 24.92 19.66 -36.48
CA ASP A 520 24.88 18.67 -35.41
C ASP A 520 24.55 19.31 -34.04
N ASP A 521 23.84 18.55 -33.20
CA ASP A 521 23.62 18.91 -31.80
C ASP A 521 24.92 18.78 -30.99
N LEU A 522 25.16 19.72 -30.10
CA LEU A 522 26.37 19.79 -29.26
C LEU A 522 26.01 19.97 -27.79
N ILE A 523 26.63 19.19 -26.92
CA ILE A 523 26.65 19.48 -25.48
C ILE A 523 28.08 19.60 -25.00
N THR A 524 28.36 20.63 -24.22
CA THR A 524 29.65 20.83 -23.54
C THR A 524 29.40 20.72 -22.04
N VAL A 525 30.09 19.79 -21.38
CA VAL A 525 30.00 19.62 -19.93
C VAL A 525 31.31 20.10 -19.32
N ARG A 526 31.23 21.15 -18.50
CA ARG A 526 32.41 21.75 -17.87
C ARG A 526 33.16 20.70 -17.06
N GLY A 527 34.45 20.57 -17.31
CA GLY A 527 35.29 19.56 -16.66
C GLY A 527 35.09 18.12 -17.14
N LEU A 528 34.23 17.87 -18.13
CA LEU A 528 34.05 16.55 -18.75
C LEU A 528 34.10 16.58 -20.28
N GLY A 529 34.34 17.72 -20.93
CA GLY A 529 34.51 17.78 -22.38
C GLY A 529 33.20 17.86 -23.17
N GLU A 530 33.25 17.47 -24.44
CA GLU A 530 32.23 17.82 -25.43
C GLU A 530 31.69 16.59 -26.18
N VAL A 531 30.37 16.48 -26.31
CA VAL A 531 29.68 15.40 -27.03
C VAL A 531 28.93 15.99 -28.23
N ARG A 532 29.12 15.38 -29.41
CA ARG A 532 28.66 15.86 -30.73
C ARG A 532 27.65 14.95 -31.41
N GLY A 533 26.82 15.54 -32.27
CA GLY A 533 25.94 14.88 -33.22
C GLY A 533 24.86 14.03 -32.56
N ARG A 534 24.59 12.86 -33.14
CA ARG A 534 23.54 11.95 -32.65
C ARG A 534 23.70 11.52 -31.20
N SER A 535 24.89 11.60 -30.61
CA SER A 535 25.09 11.28 -29.19
C SER A 535 24.61 12.41 -28.27
N ALA A 536 24.56 13.66 -28.74
CA ALA A 536 24.09 14.81 -27.97
C ALA A 536 22.58 15.06 -28.12
N SER A 537 21.96 14.58 -29.21
CA SER A 537 20.56 14.86 -29.54
C SER A 537 19.56 14.45 -28.45
N ALA A 538 19.77 13.32 -27.76
CA ALA A 538 18.87 12.92 -26.67
C ALA A 538 18.84 13.91 -25.51
N ALA A 539 19.99 14.51 -25.17
CA ALA A 539 20.05 15.52 -24.11
C ALA A 539 19.32 16.80 -24.55
N HIS A 540 19.49 17.23 -25.80
CA HIS A 540 18.78 18.38 -26.37
C HIS A 540 17.26 18.20 -26.35
N LEU A 541 16.78 17.01 -26.70
CA LEU A 541 15.34 16.71 -26.71
C LEU A 541 14.73 16.66 -25.30
N LEU A 542 15.54 16.41 -24.27
CA LEU A 542 15.11 16.41 -22.87
C LEU A 542 15.15 17.79 -22.23
N ARG A 543 15.90 18.74 -22.82
CA ARG A 543 16.09 20.09 -22.29
C ARG A 543 14.77 20.86 -22.07
N PRO A 544 13.80 20.89 -23.00
CA PRO A 544 12.57 21.65 -22.79
C PRO A 544 11.77 21.21 -21.56
N ALA A 545 11.66 19.90 -21.33
CA ALA A 545 10.98 19.36 -20.16
C ALA A 545 11.72 19.73 -18.86
N TYR A 546 13.05 19.65 -18.87
CA TYR A 546 13.88 20.05 -17.73
C TYR A 546 13.74 21.55 -17.41
N GLU A 547 13.77 22.43 -18.42
CA GLU A 547 13.61 23.88 -18.24
C GLU A 547 12.21 24.24 -17.74
N GLU A 548 11.17 23.53 -18.21
CA GLU A 548 9.81 23.70 -17.70
C GLU A 548 9.68 23.28 -16.23
N ASP A 549 10.31 22.17 -15.85
CA ASP A 549 10.33 21.69 -14.46
C ASP A 549 11.11 22.66 -13.54
N GLN A 550 12.23 23.21 -14.02
CA GLN A 550 13.00 24.25 -13.32
C GLN A 550 12.17 25.53 -13.12
N LYS A 551 11.47 26.00 -14.17
CA LYS A 551 10.58 27.17 -14.08
C LYS A 551 9.44 26.97 -13.08
N LYS A 552 8.97 25.74 -12.91
CA LYS A 552 7.94 25.37 -11.92
C LYS A 552 8.50 25.20 -10.50
N GLY A 553 9.80 25.35 -10.30
CA GLY A 553 10.45 25.15 -8.99
C GLY A 553 10.30 23.73 -8.46
N LEU A 554 10.20 22.72 -9.34
CA LEU A 554 10.06 21.34 -8.91
C LEU A 554 11.36 20.85 -8.25
N ASN A 555 11.24 20.16 -7.12
CA ASN A 555 12.37 19.45 -6.53
C ASN A 555 12.92 18.39 -7.50
N SER A 556 14.22 18.08 -7.38
CA SER A 556 14.94 17.12 -8.24
C SER A 556 14.22 15.78 -8.45
N ASP A 557 13.59 15.25 -7.40
CA ASP A 557 12.85 13.98 -7.46
C ASP A 557 11.58 14.03 -8.31
N ASN A 558 11.03 15.24 -8.51
CA ASN A 558 9.77 15.48 -9.21
C ASN A 558 9.96 15.92 -10.67
N HIS A 559 11.20 16.09 -11.15
CA HIS A 559 11.46 16.34 -12.56
C HIS A 559 10.88 15.22 -13.44
N THR A 560 10.17 15.64 -14.48
CA THR A 560 9.38 14.86 -15.41
C THR A 560 10.28 13.91 -16.20
N PHE A 561 9.84 12.65 -16.32
CA PHE A 561 10.43 11.70 -17.26
C PHE A 561 9.67 11.77 -18.59
N VAL A 562 10.40 11.99 -19.68
CA VAL A 562 9.86 12.00 -21.03
C VAL A 562 9.83 10.56 -21.57
N PRO A 563 8.67 10.02 -21.97
CA PRO A 563 8.58 8.69 -22.54
C PRO A 563 9.46 8.53 -23.77
N ALA A 564 10.09 7.35 -23.94
CA ALA A 564 11.02 7.10 -25.05
C ALA A 564 10.40 7.32 -26.45
N MET A 565 9.09 7.08 -26.59
CA MET A 565 8.36 7.34 -27.84
C MET A 565 8.18 8.82 -28.14
N SER A 566 8.15 9.67 -27.10
CA SER A 566 7.91 11.10 -27.25
C SER A 566 9.17 11.86 -27.67
N LEU A 567 10.36 11.32 -27.42
CA LEU A 567 11.63 11.97 -27.71
C LEU A 567 11.91 12.13 -29.20
N PHE A 568 11.29 11.33 -30.08
CA PHE A 568 11.56 11.37 -31.52
C PHE A 568 10.30 11.29 -32.38
N LEU A 569 9.14 11.73 -31.87
CA LEU A 569 7.90 11.80 -32.67
C LEU A 569 8.05 12.51 -34.04
N PRO A 570 8.93 13.52 -34.23
CA PRO A 570 9.13 14.16 -35.53
C PRO A 570 9.99 13.38 -36.54
N VAL A 571 10.69 12.32 -36.11
CA VAL A 571 11.64 11.55 -36.95
C VAL A 571 11.34 10.08 -36.72
N HIS A 572 10.83 9.32 -37.70
CA HIS A 572 10.44 7.91 -37.57
C HIS A 572 11.59 6.99 -37.05
N VAL A 573 11.81 6.98 -35.73
CA VAL A 573 12.95 6.35 -35.07
C VAL A 573 12.42 5.33 -34.06
N SER A 574 13.00 4.12 -34.07
CA SER A 574 12.59 3.03 -33.18
C SER A 574 13.04 3.24 -31.72
N LYS A 575 12.33 2.61 -30.76
CA LYS A 575 12.74 2.60 -29.33
C LYS A 575 14.19 2.15 -29.13
N ALA A 576 14.68 1.22 -29.94
CA ALA A 576 16.06 0.73 -29.89
C ALA A 576 17.08 1.81 -30.26
N ALA A 577 16.75 2.68 -31.22
CA ALA A 577 17.61 3.78 -31.62
C ALA A 577 17.68 4.89 -30.55
N VAL A 578 16.56 5.17 -29.85
CA VAL A 578 16.55 6.08 -28.68
C VAL A 578 17.47 5.58 -27.59
N ARG A 579 17.37 4.29 -27.24
CA ARG A 579 18.24 3.66 -26.24
C ARG A 579 19.71 3.75 -26.63
N LYS A 580 20.04 3.51 -27.90
CA LYS A 580 21.41 3.58 -28.41
C LYS A 580 21.99 5.00 -28.37
N CYS A 581 21.15 6.01 -28.63
CA CYS A 581 21.52 7.42 -28.53
C CYS A 581 21.86 7.82 -27.09
N VAL A 582 20.97 7.50 -26.14
CA VAL A 582 21.21 7.76 -24.71
C VAL A 582 22.45 7.02 -24.21
N GLN A 583 22.63 5.75 -24.59
CA GLN A 583 23.79 4.98 -24.17
C GLN A 583 25.10 5.62 -24.66
N ARG A 584 25.16 6.03 -25.93
CA ARG A 584 26.34 6.71 -26.50
C ARG A 584 26.66 8.03 -25.79
N CYS A 585 25.64 8.79 -25.39
CA CYS A 585 25.85 10.01 -24.60
C CYS A 585 26.52 9.69 -23.27
N ARG A 586 26.02 8.67 -22.56
CA ARG A 586 26.55 8.25 -21.25
C ARG A 586 27.95 7.68 -21.36
N ASP A 587 28.19 6.83 -22.35
CA ASP A 587 29.49 6.20 -22.58
C ASP A 587 30.56 7.27 -22.84
N ALA A 588 30.24 8.29 -23.66
CA ALA A 588 31.16 9.40 -23.93
C ALA A 588 31.48 10.21 -22.65
N LEU A 589 30.47 10.57 -21.86
CA LEU A 589 30.69 11.29 -20.60
C LEU A 589 31.43 10.46 -19.56
N ALA A 590 31.17 9.15 -19.50
CA ALA A 590 31.86 8.23 -18.61
C ALA A 590 33.33 8.02 -19.02
N GLU A 591 33.63 8.02 -20.32
CA GLU A 591 35.00 7.99 -20.83
C GLU A 591 35.79 9.24 -20.42
N PHE A 592 35.19 10.43 -20.58
CA PHE A 592 35.81 11.67 -20.12
C PHE A 592 36.00 11.70 -18.60
N TYR A 593 34.99 11.24 -17.84
CA TYR A 593 35.10 11.13 -16.38
C TYR A 593 36.24 10.19 -15.96
N ARG A 594 36.34 9.01 -16.58
CA ARG A 594 37.43 8.06 -16.33
C ARG A 594 38.80 8.63 -16.65
N ALA A 595 38.91 9.40 -17.72
CA ALA A 595 40.16 10.04 -18.11
C ALA A 595 40.64 11.08 -17.08
N ILE A 596 39.72 11.69 -16.34
CA ILE A 596 40.01 12.76 -15.37
C ILE A 596 40.17 12.22 -13.95
N GLU A 597 39.26 11.35 -13.50
CA GLU A 597 39.18 10.87 -12.12
C GLU A 597 39.85 9.49 -11.91
N GLY A 598 40.23 8.80 -12.99
CA GLY A 598 40.91 7.50 -12.94
C GLY A 598 40.02 6.32 -12.52
N HIS A 599 38.72 6.52 -12.36
CA HIS A 599 37.73 5.48 -12.05
C HIS A 599 36.37 5.77 -12.74
N ASP A 600 35.47 4.79 -12.78
CA ASP A 600 34.13 4.95 -13.37
C ASP A 600 33.26 5.94 -12.57
N PRO A 601 32.34 6.68 -13.23
CA PRO A 601 31.42 7.57 -12.53
C PRO A 601 30.47 6.79 -11.61
N PRO A 602 30.06 7.35 -10.47
CA PRO A 602 29.21 6.65 -9.49
C PRO A 602 27.78 6.38 -9.98
N ARG A 603 27.36 7.02 -11.09
CA ARG A 603 26.05 6.86 -11.74
C ARG A 603 26.12 7.28 -13.20
N ASP A 604 25.09 6.95 -13.98
CA ASP A 604 24.89 7.47 -15.33
C ASP A 604 24.92 9.01 -15.31
N LEU A 605 25.81 9.62 -16.10
CA LEU A 605 25.96 11.07 -16.17
C LEU A 605 24.94 11.70 -17.13
N LEU A 606 24.46 12.89 -16.76
CA LEU A 606 23.58 13.79 -17.52
C LEU A 606 22.17 13.29 -17.86
N ILE A 607 21.98 12.02 -18.26
CA ILE A 607 20.66 11.48 -18.64
C ILE A 607 20.31 10.34 -17.68
N GLU A 608 19.21 10.47 -16.96
CA GLU A 608 18.65 9.43 -16.11
C GLU A 608 17.60 8.60 -16.86
N ASN A 609 17.47 7.32 -16.50
CA ASN A 609 16.43 6.44 -17.04
C ASN A 609 15.63 5.81 -15.91
N LYS A 610 14.31 5.71 -16.10
CA LYS A 610 13.44 4.93 -15.21
C LYS A 610 12.57 3.99 -16.05
N PRO A 611 12.61 2.67 -15.80
CA PRO A 611 11.81 1.69 -16.54
C PRO A 611 10.34 2.10 -16.59
N GLN A 612 9.73 2.01 -17.78
CA GLN A 612 8.34 2.42 -18.09
C GLN A 612 8.04 3.93 -18.02
N ARG A 613 8.87 4.76 -17.39
CA ARG A 613 8.67 6.22 -17.32
C ARG A 613 9.45 7.00 -18.38
N GLY A 614 10.57 6.48 -18.87
CA GLY A 614 11.35 7.08 -19.95
C GLY A 614 12.67 7.69 -19.46
N TYR A 615 13.05 8.83 -20.02
CA TYR A 615 14.34 9.49 -19.77
C TYR A 615 14.15 10.93 -19.28
N ARG A 616 15.11 11.46 -18.52
CA ARG A 616 15.17 12.89 -18.12
C ARG A 616 16.62 13.36 -18.01
N LEU A 617 16.84 14.67 -18.06
CA LEU A 617 18.15 15.22 -17.68
C LEU A 617 18.35 15.08 -16.16
N ASP A 618 19.61 14.93 -15.74
CA ASP A 618 20.03 14.94 -14.34
C ASP A 618 19.45 16.22 -13.68
N PRO A 619 18.51 16.09 -12.73
CA PRO A 619 17.84 17.25 -12.14
C PRO A 619 18.80 18.18 -11.39
N THR A 620 19.98 17.68 -11.02
CA THR A 620 21.02 18.44 -10.30
C THR A 620 21.99 19.16 -11.23
N CYS A 621 21.95 18.94 -12.55
CA CYS A 621 22.78 19.69 -13.49
C CYS A 621 22.37 21.17 -13.53
N LYS A 622 23.28 22.05 -13.96
CA LYS A 622 23.05 23.48 -14.20
C LYS A 622 23.26 23.76 -15.67
N ILE A 623 22.25 24.33 -16.33
CA ILE A 623 22.41 24.82 -17.71
C ILE A 623 23.16 26.15 -17.65
N VAL A 624 24.27 26.25 -18.38
CA VAL A 624 25.12 27.45 -18.45
C VAL A 624 25.31 27.91 -19.89
N ASP A 625 25.68 29.18 -20.08
CA ASP A 625 26.01 29.73 -21.39
C ASP A 625 27.38 29.25 -21.87
N ARG A 626 27.59 29.28 -23.21
CA ARG A 626 28.80 28.76 -23.88
C ARG A 626 30.11 29.29 -23.31
N ASP A 627 30.11 30.56 -22.90
CA ASP A 627 31.29 31.26 -22.40
C ASP A 627 31.58 30.92 -20.93
N GLN A 628 30.64 30.26 -20.23
CA GLN A 628 30.79 29.78 -18.86
C GLN A 628 31.13 28.29 -18.77
N SER A 629 31.05 27.53 -19.88
CA SER A 629 31.28 26.08 -19.94
C SER A 629 32.63 25.64 -20.51
N LYS A 630 33.43 26.58 -21.05
CA LYS A 630 34.76 26.28 -21.62
C LYS A 630 35.83 26.10 -20.55
#